data_AF-K1MRE3-F1
#
_entry.id   AF-K1MRE3-F1
#
_cell.length_a   1.000
_cell.length_b   1.000
_cell.length_c   1.000
_cell.angle_alpha   90.00
_cell.angle_beta   90.00
_cell.angle_gamma   90.00
#
_symmetry.space_group_name_H-M   'P 1'
#
loop_
_entity.id
_entity.type
_entity.pdbx_description
1 polymer ?
#
loop_
_entity_poly.entity_id
_entity_poly.type
_entity_poly.pdbx_seq_one_letter_code
_entity_poly.pdbx_strand_id
1 'polypeptide(L)'
;MAELNENTFWISGIINGEYRECDGPYTTTKDMSDKGYPYVTKTPNPNFTHQKYDYTAHEWVDTSDDALLHTVEDVKEAVTELKSNSQSNTQSNDQLDKKLDKLTTLVIMSNVQVGEIRKELQAVKAQNQSAAATQPTEPTQNTTPEVEGGNK
;
A
#
# COMPACT_ATOMS: atom_id res chain seq x y z
N MET A 1 43.60 9.19 -6.06
CA MET A 1 42.67 8.08 -5.76
C MET A 1 41.48 8.24 -6.69
N ALA A 2 41.11 7.23 -7.47
CA ALA A 2 39.92 7.31 -8.30
C ALA A 2 38.69 7.15 -7.40
N GLU A 3 37.77 8.11 -7.44
CA GLU A 3 36.47 7.97 -6.80
C GLU A 3 35.72 6.83 -7.51
N LEU A 4 35.44 5.76 -6.77
CA LEU A 4 34.58 4.69 -7.25
C LEU A 4 33.15 5.22 -7.13
N ASN A 5 32.51 5.53 -8.26
CA ASN A 5 31.09 5.90 -8.26
C ASN A 5 30.28 4.67 -7.81
N GLU A 6 29.65 4.76 -6.64
CA GLU A 6 28.74 3.75 -6.15
C GLU A 6 27.38 3.93 -6.82
N ASN A 7 26.90 2.88 -7.48
CA ASN A 7 25.58 2.82 -8.08
C ASN A 7 24.61 2.11 -7.13
N THR A 8 23.44 2.69 -6.91
CA THR A 8 22.35 2.08 -6.16
C THR A 8 21.40 1.34 -7.10
N PHE A 9 20.95 0.16 -6.70
CA PHE A 9 19.95 -0.60 -7.44
C PHE A 9 19.02 -1.39 -6.50
N TRP A 10 17.90 -1.82 -7.07
CA TRP A 10 16.88 -2.67 -6.47
C TRP A 10 16.69 -3.92 -7.32
N ILE A 11 16.07 -4.94 -6.74
CA ILE A 11 15.71 -6.16 -7.44
C ILE A 11 14.19 -6.25 -7.52
N SER A 12 13.69 -6.41 -8.74
CA SER A 12 12.28 -6.70 -9.03
C SER A 12 12.21 -7.77 -10.10
N GLY A 13 11.84 -8.99 -9.71
CA GLY A 13 11.88 -10.17 -10.57
C GLY A 13 12.42 -11.41 -9.87
N ILE A 14 12.75 -12.42 -10.66
CA ILE A 14 13.27 -13.72 -10.20
C ILE A 14 14.79 -13.65 -10.12
N ILE A 15 15.34 -13.89 -8.93
CA ILE A 15 16.77 -14.08 -8.69
C ILE A 15 16.97 -15.38 -7.91
N ASN A 16 17.88 -16.24 -8.38
CA ASN A 16 18.15 -17.55 -7.76
C ASN A 16 16.91 -18.44 -7.54
N GLY A 17 15.88 -18.30 -8.39
CA GLY A 17 14.63 -19.06 -8.30
C GLY A 17 13.59 -18.48 -7.33
N GLU A 18 13.91 -17.41 -6.62
CA GLU A 18 12.96 -16.68 -5.77
C GLU A 18 12.48 -15.41 -6.47
N TYR A 19 11.17 -15.19 -6.45
CA TYR A 19 10.58 -13.93 -6.90
C TYR A 19 10.69 -12.87 -5.80
N ARG A 20 11.13 -11.67 -6.18
CA ARG A 20 11.26 -10.49 -5.33
C ARG A 20 10.48 -9.35 -5.97
N GLU A 21 9.53 -8.75 -5.25
CA GLU A 21 8.74 -7.63 -5.77
C GLU A 21 9.54 -6.34 -5.84
N CYS A 22 10.14 -5.94 -4.72
CA CYS A 22 11.00 -4.76 -4.58
C CYS A 22 11.97 -4.99 -3.42
N ASP A 23 13.19 -5.46 -3.72
CA ASP A 23 14.23 -5.77 -2.72
C ASP A 23 15.44 -4.84 -2.86
N GLY A 24 15.99 -4.37 -1.74
CA GLY A 24 17.06 -3.37 -1.69
C GLY A 24 16.77 -2.20 -0.75
N PRO A 25 17.50 -1.07 -0.87
CA PRO A 25 18.53 -0.79 -1.88
C PRO A 25 19.84 -1.56 -1.68
N TYR A 26 20.55 -1.80 -2.78
CA TYR A 26 21.91 -2.34 -2.80
C TYR A 26 22.88 -1.37 -3.46
N THR A 27 24.16 -1.42 -3.08
CA THR A 27 25.21 -0.60 -3.69
C THR A 27 26.27 -1.46 -4.38
N THR A 28 26.83 -0.93 -5.47
CA THR A 28 27.91 -1.58 -6.20
C THR A 28 28.80 -0.57 -6.93
N THR A 29 30.06 -0.91 -7.13
CA THR A 29 30.99 -0.14 -7.95
C THR A 29 30.90 -0.51 -9.44
N LYS A 30 30.09 -1.53 -9.77
CA LYS A 30 29.85 -1.94 -11.16
C LYS A 30 28.77 -1.05 -11.78
N ASP A 31 28.90 -0.81 -13.09
CA ASP A 31 27.82 -0.21 -13.85
C ASP A 31 26.62 -1.17 -13.95
N MET A 32 25.45 -0.68 -13.55
CA MET A 32 24.19 -1.41 -13.52
C MET A 32 23.19 -0.91 -14.58
N SER A 33 23.53 0.13 -15.34
CA SER A 33 22.64 0.76 -16.33
C SER A 33 22.11 -0.22 -17.39
N ASP A 34 22.95 -1.17 -17.83
CA ASP A 34 22.62 -2.14 -18.89
C ASP A 34 22.21 -3.52 -18.39
N LYS A 35 22.06 -3.73 -17.07
CA LYS A 35 21.80 -5.09 -16.55
C LYS A 35 20.40 -5.61 -16.83
N GLY A 36 19.42 -4.71 -17.00
CA GLY A 36 18.03 -5.09 -17.22
C GLY A 36 17.50 -6.02 -16.12
N TYR A 37 16.42 -6.75 -16.43
CA TYR A 37 15.79 -7.67 -15.50
C TYR A 37 16.80 -8.67 -14.86
N PRO A 38 16.74 -8.90 -13.52
CA PRO A 38 15.79 -8.37 -12.54
C PRO A 38 16.30 -7.11 -11.80
N TYR A 39 17.30 -6.41 -12.33
CA TYR A 39 17.95 -5.26 -11.69
C TYR A 39 17.32 -3.93 -12.14
N VAL A 40 17.06 -3.05 -11.19
CA VAL A 40 16.40 -1.77 -11.39
C VAL A 40 17.23 -0.66 -10.76
N THR A 41 17.62 0.36 -11.52
CA THR A 41 18.36 1.53 -11.02
C THR A 41 17.44 2.69 -10.65
N LYS A 42 16.16 2.62 -11.03
CA LYS A 42 15.13 3.62 -10.67
C LYS A 42 14.67 3.39 -9.22
N THR A 43 14.74 4.43 -8.40
CA THR A 43 14.26 4.38 -7.01
C THR A 43 12.78 4.00 -6.93
N PRO A 44 12.39 3.07 -6.04
CA PRO A 44 11.00 2.75 -5.74
C PRO A 44 10.19 3.96 -5.32
N ASN A 45 8.88 3.93 -5.59
CA ASN A 45 7.98 4.97 -5.13
C ASN A 45 7.76 4.81 -3.61
N PRO A 46 8.11 5.80 -2.78
CA PRO A 46 7.95 5.70 -1.32
C PRO A 46 6.49 5.66 -0.86
N ASN A 47 5.53 5.99 -1.73
CA ASN A 47 4.11 5.95 -1.41
C ASN A 47 3.47 4.56 -1.59
N PHE A 48 4.18 3.60 -2.19
CA PHE A 48 3.69 2.24 -2.39
C PHE A 48 4.27 1.32 -1.32
N THR A 49 3.41 0.62 -0.58
CA THR A 49 3.83 -0.39 0.41
C THR A 49 4.25 -1.69 -0.25
N HIS A 50 3.59 -2.06 -1.35
CA HIS A 50 3.95 -3.16 -2.24
C HIS A 50 4.09 -2.62 -3.66
N GLN A 51 5.16 -2.98 -4.35
CA GLN A 51 5.37 -2.55 -5.71
C GLN A 51 6.24 -3.52 -6.50
N LYS A 52 5.99 -3.62 -7.80
CA LYS A 52 6.84 -4.32 -8.76
C LYS A 52 7.28 -3.37 -9.85
N TYR A 53 8.43 -3.63 -10.45
CA TYR A 53 8.91 -2.83 -11.57
C TYR A 53 8.35 -3.38 -12.88
N ASP A 54 7.62 -2.55 -13.61
CA ASP A 54 7.22 -2.83 -14.98
C ASP A 54 8.37 -2.46 -15.93
N TYR A 55 9.03 -3.47 -16.49
CA TYR A 55 10.15 -3.30 -17.42
C TYR A 55 9.72 -2.84 -18.82
N THR A 56 8.43 -2.94 -19.15
CA THR A 56 7.88 -2.42 -20.41
C THR A 56 7.61 -0.93 -20.26
N ALA A 57 6.92 -0.54 -19.19
CA ALA A 57 6.58 0.85 -18.88
C ALA A 57 7.72 1.64 -18.22
N HIS A 58 8.77 0.96 -17.73
CA HIS A 58 9.91 1.53 -17.01
C HIS A 58 9.48 2.30 -15.74
N GLU A 59 8.54 1.74 -14.99
CA GLU A 59 7.98 2.34 -13.78
C GLU A 59 7.65 1.34 -12.68
N TRP A 60 7.59 1.84 -11.45
CA TRP A 60 7.10 1.07 -10.32
C TRP A 60 5.58 1.12 -10.30
N VAL A 61 4.95 -0.05 -10.21
CA VAL A 61 3.51 -0.22 -10.17
C VAL A 61 3.13 -0.71 -8.78
N ASP A 62 2.10 -0.10 -8.20
CA ASP A 62 1.52 -0.49 -6.91
C ASP A 62 0.88 -1.88 -7.01
N THR A 63 1.25 -2.79 -6.11
CA THR A 63 0.71 -4.14 -6.01
C THR A 63 0.00 -4.39 -4.68
N SER A 64 -0.35 -3.33 -3.95
CA SER A 64 -0.96 -3.42 -2.62
C SER A 64 -2.32 -4.12 -2.65
N ASP A 65 -3.11 -3.93 -3.71
CA ASP A 65 -4.41 -4.60 -3.88
C ASP A 65 -4.25 -6.11 -4.11
N ASP A 66 -3.27 -6.52 -4.92
CA ASP A 66 -2.96 -7.94 -5.18
C ASP A 66 -2.42 -8.61 -3.90
N ALA A 67 -1.57 -7.92 -3.14
CA ALA A 67 -1.05 -8.41 -1.86
C ALA A 67 -2.17 -8.58 -0.81
N LEU A 68 -3.14 -7.65 -0.79
CA LEU A 68 -4.31 -7.76 0.07
C LEU A 68 -5.20 -8.94 -0.30
N LEU A 69 -5.41 -9.18 -1.61
CA LEU A 69 -6.21 -10.31 -2.09
C LEU A 69 -5.59 -11.65 -1.68
N HIS A 70 -4.29 -11.84 -1.90
CA HIS A 70 -3.58 -13.05 -1.49
C HIS A 70 -3.62 -13.26 0.03
N THR A 71 -3.49 -12.19 0.81
CA THR A 71 -3.64 -12.27 2.26
C THR A 71 -5.03 -12.76 2.67
N VAL A 72 -6.09 -12.30 1.99
CA VAL A 72 -7.47 -12.76 2.27
C VAL A 72 -7.67 -14.21 1.87
N GLU A 73 -7.10 -14.65 0.75
CA GLU A 73 -7.14 -16.04 0.29
C GLU A 73 -6.43 -16.97 1.27
N ASP A 74 -5.22 -16.62 1.71
CA ASP A 74 -4.45 -17.37 2.71
C ASP A 74 -5.20 -17.46 4.05
N VAL A 75 -5.85 -16.37 4.48
CA VAL A 75 -6.69 -16.36 5.68
C VAL A 75 -7.89 -17.30 5.50
N LYS A 76 -8.55 -17.29 4.33
CA LYS A 76 -9.68 -18.19 4.05
C LYS A 76 -9.24 -19.65 4.04
N GLU A 77 -8.08 -19.95 3.47
CA GLU A 77 -7.50 -21.30 3.48
C GLU A 77 -7.17 -21.75 4.91
N ALA A 78 -6.48 -20.91 5.69
CA ALA A 78 -6.18 -21.20 7.09
C ALA A 78 -7.44 -21.43 7.93
N VAL A 79 -8.49 -20.63 7.73
CA VAL A 79 -9.80 -20.81 8.41
C VAL A 79 -10.49 -22.11 7.98
N THR A 80 -10.39 -22.48 6.70
CA THR A 80 -10.96 -23.72 6.18
C THR A 80 -10.22 -24.94 6.74
N GLU A 81 -8.88 -24.89 6.80
CA GLU A 81 -8.06 -25.92 7.42
C GLU A 81 -8.37 -26.04 8.93
N LEU A 82 -8.50 -24.92 9.64
CA LEU A 82 -8.94 -24.87 11.04
C LEU A 82 -10.31 -25.53 11.24
N LYS A 83 -11.29 -25.23 10.38
CA LYS A 83 -12.64 -25.80 10.46
C LYS A 83 -12.63 -27.31 10.21
N SER A 84 -11.95 -27.76 9.17
CA SER A 84 -11.81 -29.18 8.84
C SER A 84 -11.08 -29.97 9.95
N ASN A 85 -10.05 -29.38 10.55
CA ASN A 85 -9.30 -30.01 11.64
C ASN A 85 -10.02 -29.94 12.99
N SER A 86 -10.86 -28.93 13.23
CA SER A 86 -11.72 -28.89 14.43
C SER A 86 -12.79 -30.00 14.46
N GLN A 87 -13.15 -30.56 13.30
CA GLN A 87 -13.98 -31.76 13.20
C GLN A 87 -13.19 -33.06 13.45
N SER A 88 -11.85 -33.03 13.35
CA SER A 88 -10.96 -34.18 13.59
C SER A 88 -10.29 -34.05 14.96
N ASN A 89 -11.02 -34.44 16.01
CA ASN A 89 -10.68 -34.18 17.41
C ASN A 89 -9.58 -35.09 18.00
N THR A 90 -8.39 -35.17 17.36
CA THR A 90 -7.29 -36.02 17.85
C THR A 90 -5.89 -35.52 17.43
N GLN A 91 -5.42 -34.36 17.91
CA GLN A 91 -3.99 -33.99 17.76
C GLN A 91 -3.42 -33.30 19.00
N SER A 92 -2.21 -33.74 19.37
CA SER A 92 -1.46 -33.48 20.61
C SER A 92 -1.40 -32.00 21.05
N ASN A 93 -1.33 -31.77 22.37
CA ASN A 93 -1.33 -30.44 23.00
C ASN A 93 -0.26 -29.48 22.45
N ASP A 94 0.93 -29.97 22.05
CA ASP A 94 1.98 -29.11 21.47
C ASP A 94 1.61 -28.54 20.09
N GLN A 95 0.80 -29.26 19.31
CA GLN A 95 0.25 -28.73 18.08
C GLN A 95 -0.87 -27.74 18.37
N LEU A 96 -1.62 -27.93 19.45
CA LEU A 96 -2.67 -27.00 19.86
C LEU A 96 -2.08 -25.65 20.29
N ASP A 97 -0.98 -25.65 21.05
CA ASP A 97 -0.31 -24.41 21.48
C ASP A 97 0.28 -23.64 20.30
N LYS A 98 0.97 -24.32 19.37
CA LYS A 98 1.42 -23.68 18.11
C LYS A 98 0.27 -23.17 17.25
N LYS A 99 -0.90 -23.83 17.30
CA LYS A 99 -2.11 -23.39 16.59
C LYS A 99 -2.74 -22.17 17.26
N LEU A 100 -2.74 -22.10 18.58
CA LEU A 100 -3.19 -20.94 19.36
C LEU A 100 -2.31 -19.72 19.12
N ASP A 101 -0.99 -19.90 19.03
CA ASP A 101 -0.07 -18.81 18.70
C ASP A 101 -0.35 -18.27 17.29
N LYS A 102 -0.48 -19.15 16.28
CA LYS A 102 -0.85 -18.75 14.93
C LYS A 102 -2.21 -18.04 14.87
N LEU A 103 -3.20 -18.53 15.61
CA LEU A 103 -4.52 -17.89 15.70
C LEU A 103 -4.42 -16.51 16.34
N THR A 104 -3.64 -16.37 17.39
CA THR A 104 -3.40 -15.09 18.07
C THR A 104 -2.72 -14.11 17.12
N THR A 105 -1.71 -14.55 16.38
CA THR A 105 -1.08 -13.74 15.33
C THR A 105 -2.08 -13.30 14.26
N LEU A 106 -2.94 -14.22 13.78
CA LEU A 106 -4.00 -13.87 12.81
C LEU A 106 -4.99 -12.84 13.36
N VAL A 107 -5.45 -13.00 14.61
CA VAL A 107 -6.38 -12.06 15.24
C VAL A 107 -5.73 -10.69 15.40
N ILE A 108 -4.44 -10.64 15.77
CA ILE A 108 -3.69 -9.38 15.85
C ILE A 108 -3.60 -8.72 14.46
N MET A 109 -3.20 -9.45 13.42
CA MET A 109 -3.11 -8.92 12.05
C MET A 109 -4.47 -8.44 11.54
N SER A 110 -5.53 -9.20 11.79
CA SER A 110 -6.90 -8.82 11.41
C SER A 110 -7.36 -7.55 12.15
N ASN A 111 -7.06 -7.42 13.44
CA ASN A 111 -7.38 -6.21 14.20
C ASN A 111 -6.60 -4.99 13.69
N VAL A 112 -5.34 -5.16 13.28
CA VAL A 112 -4.54 -4.10 12.65
C VAL A 112 -5.18 -3.67 11.33
N GLN A 113 -5.52 -4.61 10.45
CA GLN A 113 -6.20 -4.29 9.18
C GLN A 113 -7.55 -3.61 9.38
N VAL A 114 -8.38 -4.08 10.33
CA VAL A 114 -9.65 -3.43 10.69
C VAL A 114 -9.42 -2.01 11.22
N GLY A 115 -8.32 -1.79 11.95
CA GLY A 115 -7.89 -0.47 12.40
C GLY A 115 -7.57 0.47 11.24
N GLU A 116 -6.80 0.01 10.26
CA GLU A 116 -6.45 0.79 9.07
C GLU A 116 -7.67 1.08 8.20
N ILE A 117 -8.53 0.09 7.94
CA ILE A 117 -9.81 0.28 7.22
C ILE A 117 -10.69 1.32 7.94
N ARG A 118 -10.74 1.29 9.28
CA ARG A 118 -11.48 2.30 10.06
C ARG A 118 -10.88 3.70 9.93
N LYS A 119 -9.56 3.84 9.81
CA LYS A 119 -8.90 5.13 9.58
C LYS A 119 -9.19 5.65 8.17
N GLU A 120 -9.08 4.80 7.16
CA GLU A 120 -9.42 5.15 5.78
C GLU A 120 -10.89 5.56 5.65
N LEU A 121 -11.81 4.82 6.28
CA LEU A 121 -13.23 5.17 6.31
C LEU A 121 -13.48 6.53 7.00
N GLN A 122 -12.73 6.85 8.05
CA GLN A 122 -12.80 8.16 8.69
C GLN A 122 -12.22 9.27 7.79
N ALA A 123 -11.12 9.00 7.08
CA ALA A 123 -10.54 9.93 6.13
C ALA A 123 -11.51 10.24 4.97
N VAL A 124 -12.18 9.22 4.43
CA VAL A 124 -13.22 9.37 3.40
C VAL A 124 -14.42 10.14 3.94
N LYS A 125 -14.87 9.88 5.17
CA LYS A 125 -15.94 10.67 5.81
C LYS A 125 -15.54 12.13 6.02
N ALA A 126 -14.29 12.40 6.41
CA ALA A 126 -13.78 13.76 6.56
C ALA A 126 -13.69 14.50 5.21
N GLN A 127 -13.27 13.81 4.14
CA GLN A 127 -13.29 14.36 2.79
C GLN A 127 -14.71 14.66 2.29
N ASN A 128 -15.67 13.76 2.53
CA ASN A 128 -17.08 14.00 2.17
C ASN A 128 -17.75 15.10 2.99
N GLN A 129 -17.30 15.36 4.23
CA GLN A 129 -17.78 16.50 5.02
C GLN A 129 -17.12 17.82 4.61
N SER A 130 -15.89 17.80 4.11
CA SER A 130 -15.20 18.99 3.57
C SER A 130 -15.75 19.42 2.20
N ALA A 131 -16.24 18.47 1.38
CA ALA A 131 -16.89 18.75 0.10
C ALA A 131 -18.27 19.43 0.23
N ALA A 132 -18.90 19.41 1.42
CA ALA A 132 -20.15 20.11 1.67
C ALA A 132 -19.98 21.61 1.99
N ALA A 133 -18.75 22.11 2.13
CA ALA A 133 -18.45 23.50 2.53
C ALA A 133 -17.97 24.41 1.38
N THR A 134 -17.91 23.92 0.14
CA THR A 134 -17.58 24.76 -1.04
C THR A 134 -18.80 24.88 -1.95
N GLN A 135 -19.82 25.58 -1.47
CA GLN A 135 -20.80 26.22 -2.34
C GLN A 135 -20.07 27.26 -3.21
N PRO A 136 -20.29 27.33 -4.53
CA PRO A 136 -19.75 28.41 -5.36
C PRO A 136 -20.35 29.73 -4.90
N THR A 137 -19.53 30.69 -4.46
CA THR A 137 -19.95 32.08 -4.31
C THR A 137 -20.16 32.65 -5.70
N GLU A 138 -21.43 32.85 -6.07
CA GLU A 138 -21.81 33.66 -7.24
C GLU A 138 -21.16 35.06 -7.13
N PRO A 139 -20.66 35.65 -8.23
CA PRO A 139 -20.12 37.00 -8.18
C PRO A 139 -21.26 38.01 -7.97
N THR A 140 -21.27 38.68 -6.82
CA THR A 140 -22.18 39.79 -6.52
C THR A 140 -21.98 40.92 -7.55
N GLN A 141 -22.98 41.16 -8.40
CA GLN A 141 -23.08 42.38 -9.20
C GLN A 141 -23.34 43.57 -8.28
N ASN A 142 -22.41 44.53 -8.26
CA ASN A 142 -22.63 45.85 -7.68
C ASN A 142 -23.58 46.65 -8.57
N THR A 143 -24.84 46.82 -8.18
CA THR A 143 -25.69 47.91 -8.66
C THR A 143 -25.76 49.00 -7.61
N THR A 144 -25.13 50.13 -7.90
CA THR A 144 -25.25 51.40 -7.17
C THR A 144 -26.68 51.94 -7.30
N PRO A 145 -27.38 52.26 -6.19
CA PRO A 145 -28.62 53.02 -6.27
C PRO A 145 -28.32 54.52 -6.43
N GLU A 146 -28.89 55.10 -7.48
CA GLU A 146 -29.08 56.54 -7.64
C GLU A 146 -30.07 57.00 -6.55
N VAL A 147 -29.64 57.91 -5.66
CA VAL A 147 -30.56 58.62 -4.75
C VAL A 147 -30.39 60.11 -4.98
N GLU A 148 -31.40 60.64 -5.64
CA GLU A 148 -31.77 62.02 -5.88
C GLU A 148 -31.77 62.83 -4.56
N GLY A 149 -30.94 63.88 -4.51
CA GLY A 149 -30.90 64.82 -3.39
C GLY A 149 -32.02 65.85 -3.49
N GLY A 150 -33.00 65.76 -2.58
CA GLY A 150 -34.06 66.75 -2.41
C GLY A 150 -33.71 67.85 -1.41
N ASN A 151 -33.52 69.06 -1.94
CA ASN A 151 -33.71 70.41 -1.37
C ASN A 151 -33.46 70.71 0.13
N LYS A 152 -32.52 71.63 0.37
CA LYS A 152 -32.77 72.85 1.14
C LYS A 152 -31.92 74.01 0.64
#